data_AF-A0A3B3ZC71-F1
#
_entry.id   AF-A0A3B3ZC71-F1
#
_cell.length_a   1.000
_cell.length_b   1.000
_cell.length_c   1.000
_cell.angle_alpha   90.00
_cell.angle_beta   90.00
_cell.angle_gamma   90.00
#
_symmetry.space_group_name_H-M   'P 1'
#
loop_
_entity.id
_entity.type
_entity.pdbx_description
1 polymer ?
#
loop_
_entity_poly.entity_id
_entity_poly.type
_entity_poly.pdbx_seq_one_letter_code
_entity_poly.pdbx_strand_id
1 'polypeptide(L)'
;QYYLDMILFFLLLCLSRFYLGECEPGWDKFHGFCYRHFSSRQSWDTAEQHCRLCGAHLVSVMTPEEQNYINGEARVKYQWIGLNDRTIEGDFRWSDGRPLVST
;
A
#
# COMPACT_ATOMS: atom_id res chain seq x y z
N GLN A 1 12.98 -27.01 6.65
CA GLN A 1 14.00 -26.08 6.13
C GLN A 1 13.65 -25.46 4.77
N TYR A 2 12.36 -25.35 4.40
CA TYR A 2 11.89 -24.70 3.15
C TYR A 2 10.76 -23.68 3.41
N TYR A 3 10.57 -23.28 4.67
CA TYR A 3 9.55 -22.34 5.15
C TYR A 3 10.13 -20.95 5.46
N LEU A 4 11.40 -20.71 5.11
CA LEU A 4 12.14 -19.48 5.43
C LEU A 4 12.85 -18.88 4.20
N ASP A 5 12.60 -19.40 3.00
CA ASP A 5 13.13 -18.79 1.79
C ASP A 5 12.20 -17.67 1.32
N MET A 6 12.77 -16.46 1.27
CA MET A 6 12.21 -15.24 0.70
C MET A 6 11.21 -14.46 1.58
N ILE A 7 11.74 -13.86 2.65
CA ILE A 7 11.37 -12.49 3.03
C ILE A 7 11.64 -11.61 1.80
N LEU A 8 10.67 -11.56 0.90
CA LEU A 8 10.71 -10.72 -0.29
C LEU A 8 10.84 -9.27 0.17
N PHE A 9 11.64 -8.50 -0.54
CA PHE A 9 11.99 -7.13 -0.20
C PHE A 9 10.78 -6.21 -0.36
N PHE A 10 9.85 -6.26 0.59
CA PHE A 10 8.62 -5.47 0.56
C PHE A 10 8.97 -4.01 0.79
N LEU A 11 8.94 -3.24 -0.29
CA LEU A 11 8.84 -1.79 -0.21
C LEU A 11 7.44 -1.40 0.28
N LEU A 12 7.26 -0.17 0.72
CA LEU A 12 5.95 0.30 1.17
C LEU A 12 5.41 1.35 0.20
N LEU A 13 4.16 1.17 -0.20
CA LEU A 13 3.42 2.13 -1.01
C LEU A 13 2.33 2.73 -0.14
N CYS A 14 2.49 4.01 0.20
CA CYS A 14 1.48 4.74 0.94
C CYS A 14 0.48 5.39 -0.03
N LEU A 15 -0.79 5.44 0.39
CA LEU A 15 -1.92 6.06 -0.29
C LEU A 15 -2.50 7.14 0.61
N SER A 16 -2.58 8.37 0.10
CA SER A 16 -3.28 9.48 0.75
C SER A 16 -4.32 10.11 -0.19
N ARG A 17 -5.34 10.73 0.42
CA ARG A 17 -6.34 11.54 -0.29
C ARG A 17 -5.81 12.95 -0.52
N PHE A 18 -6.29 13.61 -1.56
CA PHE A 18 -5.95 15.01 -1.84
C PHE A 18 -6.18 15.94 -0.65
N TYR A 19 -5.25 16.88 -0.50
CA TYR A 19 -5.52 18.18 0.12
C TYR A 19 -5.47 19.24 -0.98
N LEU A 20 -6.59 19.95 -1.19
CA LEU A 20 -6.67 21.11 -2.12
C LEU A 20 -6.32 20.84 -3.60
N GLY A 21 -6.32 19.57 -4.05
CA GLY A 21 -6.21 19.20 -5.47
C GLY A 21 -4.82 18.79 -5.96
N GLU A 22 -3.79 18.90 -5.10
CA GLU A 22 -2.40 18.55 -5.42
C GLU A 22 -1.83 17.51 -4.45
N CYS A 23 -0.82 16.78 -4.92
CA CYS A 23 -0.03 15.88 -4.07
C CYS A 23 1.16 16.63 -3.49
N GLU A 24 1.55 16.27 -2.26
CA GLU A 24 2.77 16.82 -1.66
C GLU A 24 4.01 16.45 -2.50
N PRO A 25 5.09 17.26 -2.46
CA PRO A 25 6.32 16.92 -3.18
C PRO A 25 6.84 15.51 -2.84
N GLY A 26 7.13 14.73 -3.87
CA GLY A 26 7.60 13.34 -3.75
C GLY A 26 6.48 12.30 -3.67
N TRP A 27 5.23 12.69 -3.90
CA TRP A 27 4.10 11.79 -4.12
C TRP A 27 3.63 11.88 -5.58
N ASP A 28 3.31 10.72 -6.16
CA ASP A 28 2.81 10.59 -7.52
C ASP A 28 1.28 10.61 -7.53
N LYS A 29 0.69 11.30 -8.52
CA LYS A 29 -0.75 11.49 -8.64
C LYS A 29 -1.35 10.46 -9.60
N PHE A 30 -2.36 9.72 -9.13
CA PHE A 30 -3.16 8.84 -9.98
C PHE A 30 -4.62 8.78 -9.52
N HIS A 31 -5.55 9.02 -10.45
CA HIS A 31 -7.01 8.82 -10.27
C HIS A 31 -7.62 9.33 -8.96
N GLY A 32 -7.20 10.49 -8.48
CA GLY A 32 -7.81 11.08 -7.29
C GLY A 32 -6.99 10.91 -6.00
N PHE A 33 -5.84 10.24 -6.09
CA PHE A 33 -5.05 9.85 -4.95
C PHE A 33 -3.56 10.15 -5.17
N CYS A 34 -2.84 10.19 -4.06
CA CYS A 34 -1.40 10.40 -4.01
C CYS A 34 -0.72 9.13 -3.51
N TYR A 35 0.30 8.69 -4.23
CA TYR A 35 1.04 7.47 -4.00
C TYR A 35 2.49 7.80 -3.70
N ARG A 36 3.09 7.14 -2.71
CA ARG A 36 4.52 7.30 -2.46
C ARG A 36 5.17 5.98 -2.09
N HIS A 37 6.19 5.64 -2.87
CA HIS A 37 7.04 4.50 -2.61
C HIS A 37 8.19 4.88 -1.66
N PHE A 38 8.44 4.04 -0.67
CA PHE A 38 9.64 4.14 0.15
C PHE A 38 10.48 2.87 0.02
N SER A 39 11.79 3.06 -0.11
CA SER A 39 12.77 1.98 -0.32
C SER A 39 13.17 1.24 0.98
N SER A 40 12.58 1.61 2.12
CA SER A 40 12.85 1.00 3.42
C SER A 40 12.14 -0.35 3.54
N ARG A 41 12.89 -1.39 3.92
CA ARG A 41 12.33 -2.73 4.20
C ARG A 41 11.86 -2.76 5.64
N GLN A 42 10.58 -3.07 5.83
CA GLN A 42 9.93 -3.04 7.13
C GLN A 42 8.96 -4.21 7.25
N SER A 43 8.61 -4.59 8.47
CA SER A 43 7.43 -5.45 8.70
C SER A 43 6.17 -4.69 8.27
N TRP A 44 5.10 -5.42 8.01
CA TRP A 44 3.82 -4.83 7.62
C TRP A 44 3.34 -3.77 8.64
N ASP A 45 3.43 -4.07 9.95
CA ASP A 45 2.97 -3.13 11.00
C ASP A 45 3.79 -1.83 11.00
N THR A 46 5.11 -1.94 10.85
CA THR A 46 6.00 -0.78 10.81
C THR A 46 5.77 0.03 9.54
N ALA A 47 5.49 -0.62 8.40
CA ALA A 47 5.19 0.04 7.14
C ALA A 47 3.85 0.81 7.20
N GLU A 48 2.80 0.21 7.76
CA GLU A 48 1.52 0.88 8.00
C GLU A 48 1.68 2.05 8.98
N GLN A 49 2.43 1.87 10.07
CA GLN A 49 2.73 2.96 11.00
C GLN A 49 3.45 4.12 10.30
N HIS A 50 4.41 3.83 9.42
CA HIS A 50 5.11 4.84 8.64
C HIS A 50 4.14 5.61 7.73
N CYS A 51 3.27 4.91 6.99
CA CYS A 51 2.26 5.59 6.19
C CYS A 51 1.36 6.50 7.05
N ARG A 52 0.93 6.04 8.24
CA ARG A 52 0.13 6.85 9.17
C ARG A 52 0.85 8.10 9.65
N LEU A 53 2.16 8.01 9.92
CA LEU A 53 2.98 9.18 10.28
C LEU A 53 3.06 10.21 9.15
N CYS A 54 2.87 9.79 7.91
CA CYS A 54 2.75 10.67 6.75
C CYS A 54 1.30 11.09 6.42
N GLY A 55 0.33 10.84 7.31
CA GLY A 55 -1.08 11.14 7.05
C GLY A 55 -1.72 10.25 5.96
N ALA A 56 -1.17 9.05 5.77
CA ALA A 56 -1.56 8.09 4.73
C ALA A 56 -1.79 6.69 5.33
N HIS A 57 -2.11 5.73 4.47
CA HIS A 57 -2.17 4.30 4.83
C HIS A 57 -1.40 3.48 3.79
N LEU A 58 -1.07 2.22 4.10
CA LEU A 58 -0.65 1.30 3.04
C LEU A 58 -1.75 1.21 1.97
N VAL A 59 -1.33 1.14 0.71
CA VAL A 59 -2.23 1.25 -0.43
C VAL A 59 -3.35 0.21 -0.41
N SER A 60 -4.58 0.67 -0.63
CA SER A 60 -5.71 -0.16 -1.02
C SER A 60 -5.73 -0.33 -2.53
N VAL A 61 -6.18 -1.47 -3.05
CA VAL A 61 -6.38 -1.66 -4.49
C VAL A 61 -7.86 -1.90 -4.74
N MET A 62 -8.50 -0.98 -5.47
CA MET A 62 -9.94 -0.95 -5.65
C MET A 62 -10.39 -1.13 -7.09
N THR A 63 -9.51 -0.89 -8.06
CA THR A 63 -9.82 -1.10 -9.47
C THR A 63 -8.68 -1.79 -10.22
N PRO A 64 -8.98 -2.47 -11.34
CA PRO A 64 -7.94 -3.05 -12.19
C PRO A 64 -6.96 -1.99 -12.72
N GLU A 65 -7.41 -0.77 -12.97
CA GLU A 65 -6.57 0.34 -13.44
C GLU A 65 -5.58 0.77 -12.35
N GLU A 66 -6.02 0.83 -11.09
CA GLU A 66 -5.15 1.09 -9.93
C GLU A 66 -4.13 -0.05 -9.75
N GLN A 67 -4.55 -1.31 -9.89
CA GLN A 67 -3.65 -2.46 -9.86
C GLN A 67 -2.59 -2.37 -10.98
N ASN A 68 -2.99 -2.01 -12.19
CA ASN A 68 -2.09 -1.85 -13.34
C ASN A 68 -1.13 -0.67 -13.15
N TYR A 69 -1.61 0.45 -12.61
CA TYR A 69 -0.77 1.59 -12.27
C TYR A 69 0.28 1.21 -11.23
N ILE A 70 -0.13 0.57 -10.12
CA ILE A 70 0.78 0.10 -9.08
C ILE A 70 1.81 -0.87 -9.66
N ASN A 71 1.39 -1.81 -10.51
CA ASN A 71 2.30 -2.78 -11.13
C ASN A 71 3.27 -2.16 -12.14
N GLY A 72 2.83 -1.13 -12.88
CA GLY A 72 3.63 -0.42 -13.87
C GLY A 72 4.65 0.53 -13.24
N GLU A 73 4.23 1.22 -12.18
CA GLU A 73 5.06 2.18 -11.44
C GLU A 73 5.96 1.50 -10.41
N ALA A 74 5.58 0.28 -10.00
CA ALA A 74 6.43 -0.63 -9.25
C ALA A 74 7.65 -1.03 -10.09
N ARG A 75 8.65 -0.13 -10.10
CA ARG A 75 10.06 -0.43 -10.38
C ARG A 75 10.58 -1.55 -9.48
N VAL A 76 9.80 -2.00 -8.49
CA VAL A 76 10.15 -3.00 -7.49
C VAL A 76 9.03 -4.01 -7.33
N LYS A 77 9.34 -5.28 -7.63
CA LYS A 77 8.38 -6.38 -7.78
C LYS A 77 7.65 -6.82 -6.50
N TYR A 78 7.99 -6.25 -5.34
CA TYR A 78 7.46 -6.70 -4.05
C TYR A 78 7.24 -5.49 -3.14
N GLN A 79 5.99 -5.20 -2.81
CA GLN A 79 5.62 -4.13 -1.90
C GLN A 79 4.49 -4.55 -0.96
N TRP A 80 4.51 -4.04 0.27
CA TRP A 80 3.37 -4.12 1.17
C TRP A 80 2.20 -3.31 0.63
N ILE A 81 1.02 -3.91 0.73
CA ILE A 81 -0.27 -3.27 0.53
C ILE A 81 -1.07 -3.34 1.83
N GLY A 82 -2.16 -2.58 1.93
CA GLY A 82 -2.96 -2.48 3.14
C GLY A 82 -3.84 -3.70 3.43
N LEU A 83 -3.94 -4.68 2.52
CA LEU A 83 -4.80 -5.85 2.70
C LEU A 83 -4.21 -6.77 3.77
N ASN A 84 -5.01 -7.11 4.78
CA ASN A 84 -4.57 -7.92 5.91
C ASN A 84 -5.75 -8.60 6.61
N ASP A 85 -5.49 -9.69 7.33
CA ASP A 85 -6.45 -10.44 8.16
C ASP A 85 -6.00 -10.49 9.63
N ARG A 86 -5.23 -9.48 10.07
CA ARG A 86 -4.54 -9.51 11.37
C ARG A 86 -5.46 -9.43 12.58
N THR A 87 -6.70 -8.98 12.40
CA THR A 87 -7.70 -8.90 13.48
C THR A 87 -8.40 -10.23 13.66
N ILE A 88 -8.78 -10.88 12.56
CA ILE A 88 -9.49 -12.15 12.52
C ILE A 88 -8.93 -12.92 11.32
N GLU A 89 -8.26 -14.04 11.58
CA GLU A 89 -7.69 -14.88 10.52
C GLU A 89 -8.77 -15.27 9.50
N GLY A 90 -8.45 -15.10 8.21
CA GLY A 90 -9.39 -15.36 7.11
C GLY A 90 -10.39 -14.23 6.81
N ASP A 91 -10.44 -13.16 7.60
CA ASP A 91 -11.26 -11.97 7.35
C ASP A 91 -10.38 -10.81 6.87
N PHE A 92 -10.17 -10.74 5.56
CA PHE A 92 -9.32 -9.75 4.92
C PHE A 92 -9.97 -8.37 4.85
N ARG A 93 -9.23 -7.35 5.30
CA ARG A 93 -9.66 -5.95 5.34
C ARG A 93 -8.53 -5.02 4.91
N TRP A 94 -8.88 -3.87 4.35
CA TRP A 94 -7.92 -2.80 4.06
C TRP A 94 -7.61 -1.99 5.33
N SER A 95 -6.34 -1.65 5.55
CA SER A 95 -5.89 -0.87 6.72
C SER A 95 -6.41 0.58 6.74
N ASP A 96 -6.81 1.10 5.57
CA ASP A 96 -7.43 2.41 5.40
C ASP A 96 -8.96 2.41 5.63
N GLY A 97 -9.53 1.25 5.95
CA GLY A 97 -10.96 1.07 6.22
C GLY A 97 -11.86 1.04 4.99
N ARG A 98 -11.31 1.02 3.76
CA ARG A 98 -12.12 0.84 2.55
C ARG A 98 -12.76 -0.56 2.54
N PRO A 99 -14.00 -0.69 2.04
CA PRO A 99 -14.64 -1.99 1.96
C PRO A 99 -13.91 -2.89 0.97
N LEU A 100 -13.73 -4.16 1.31
CA LEU A 100 -13.30 -5.14 0.34
C LEU A 100 -14.46 -5.44 -0.61
N VAL A 101 -14.34 -5.01 -1.86
CA VAL A 101 -15.30 -5.31 -2.92
C VAL A 101 -14.77 -6.51 -3.72
N SER A 102 -15.50 -7.63 -3.69
CA SER A 102 -15.23 -8.74 -4.59
C SER A 102 -15.71 -8.36 -5.99
N THR A 103 -14.80 -7.96 -6.87
CA THR A 103 -15.05 -7.90 -8.32
C THR A 103 -15.02 -9.27 -8.93
#